data_AF-A0A221W9G6-F1
#
_entry.id   AF-A0A221W9G6-F1
#
_cell.length_a   1.000
_cell.length_b   1.000
_cell.length_c   1.000
_cell.angle_alpha   90.00
_cell.angle_beta   90.00
_cell.angle_gamma   90.00
#
_symmetry.space_group_name_H-M   'P 1'
#
loop_
_entity.id
_entity.type
_entity.pdbx_description
1 polymer ?
#
loop_
_entity_poly.entity_id
_entity_poly.type
_entity_poly.pdbx_seq_one_letter_code
_entity_poly.pdbx_strand_id
1 'polypeptide(L)'
;MISTFLVTYPWLTTTALMLLIVVGPLAGAWLADRPRATRVLLGLSIAAVLVLTFAPASRELEIGCSVEWDLPRLGAVELMANVILFVPVVLLAGVLTRRPILMVAVASGASVLIELVQAFATVFGRSCSTNDWLANTLGALLGAVLAVAALWLARSFQARIRR
;
A
#
# COMPACT_ATOMS: atom_id res chain seq x y z
N MET A 1 -14.14 3.85 -14.48
CA MET A 1 -13.49 3.08 -15.57
C MET A 1 -12.51 2.02 -15.03
N ILE A 2 -11.54 2.36 -14.15
CA ILE A 2 -10.68 1.35 -13.48
C ILE A 2 -11.49 0.43 -12.56
N SER A 3 -12.42 0.96 -11.78
CA SER A 3 -13.32 0.16 -10.93
C SER A 3 -14.15 -0.82 -11.75
N THR A 4 -14.69 -0.39 -12.89
CA THR A 4 -15.43 -1.23 -13.84
C THR A 4 -14.56 -2.39 -14.34
N PHE A 5 -13.32 -2.11 -14.75
CA PHE A 5 -12.39 -3.12 -15.25
C PHE A 5 -11.97 -4.12 -14.15
N LEU A 6 -11.68 -3.64 -12.94
CA LEU A 6 -11.30 -4.51 -11.83
C LEU A 6 -12.47 -5.33 -11.28
N VAL A 7 -13.71 -4.82 -11.36
CA VAL A 7 -14.93 -5.60 -11.07
C VAL A 7 -15.15 -6.67 -12.14
N THR A 8 -14.83 -6.40 -13.41
CA THR A 8 -14.84 -7.41 -14.47
C THR A 8 -13.76 -8.47 -14.29
N TYR A 9 -12.61 -8.12 -13.71
CA TYR A 9 -11.49 -9.03 -13.47
C TYR A 9 -11.02 -9.00 -12.00
N PRO A 10 -11.81 -9.51 -11.05
CA PRO A 10 -11.48 -9.45 -9.61
C PRO A 10 -10.17 -10.17 -9.26
N TRP A 11 -9.83 -11.21 -10.05
CA TRP A 11 -8.60 -11.99 -9.91
C TRP A 11 -7.33 -11.16 -10.12
N LEU A 12 -7.40 -9.99 -10.77
CA LEU A 12 -6.25 -9.10 -10.93
C LEU A 12 -5.70 -8.63 -9.59
N THR A 13 -6.60 -8.26 -8.66
CA THR A 13 -6.19 -7.82 -7.32
C THR A 13 -5.50 -8.96 -6.55
N THR A 14 -6.08 -10.16 -6.60
CA THR A 14 -5.49 -11.35 -5.98
C THR A 14 -4.14 -11.71 -6.61
N THR A 15 -4.02 -11.65 -7.93
CA THR A 15 -2.77 -11.94 -8.65
C THR A 15 -1.69 -10.93 -8.31
N ALA A 16 -2.04 -9.63 -8.27
CA ALA A 16 -1.11 -8.58 -7.86
C ALA A 16 -0.64 -8.77 -6.41
N LEU A 17 -1.53 -9.13 -5.49
CA LEU A 17 -1.18 -9.45 -4.10
C LEU A 17 -0.22 -10.64 -4.02
N MET A 18 -0.52 -11.73 -4.73
CA MET A 18 0.34 -12.93 -4.76
C MET A 18 1.71 -12.60 -5.35
N LEU A 19 1.76 -11.80 -6.41
CA LEU A 19 3.00 -11.32 -7.00
C LEU A 19 3.82 -10.51 -6.00
N LEU A 20 3.19 -9.59 -5.25
CA LEU A 20 3.86 -8.81 -4.21
C LEU A 20 4.40 -9.71 -3.09
N ILE A 21 3.65 -10.73 -2.66
CA ILE A 21 4.09 -11.65 -1.60
C ILE A 21 5.32 -12.46 -2.05
N VAL A 22 5.32 -12.95 -3.29
CA VAL A 22 6.39 -13.82 -3.81
C VAL A 22 7.62 -13.00 -4.22
N VAL A 23 7.42 -11.94 -5.00
CA VAL A 23 8.51 -11.15 -5.60
C VAL A 23 9.00 -10.06 -4.65
N GLY A 24 8.13 -9.52 -3.79
CA GLY A 24 8.44 -8.41 -2.89
C GLY A 24 9.68 -8.63 -2.01
N PRO A 25 9.83 -9.77 -1.31
CA PRO A 25 11.01 -10.03 -0.50
C PRO A 25 12.30 -10.10 -1.32
N LEU A 26 12.27 -10.71 -2.52
CA LEU A 26 13.42 -10.83 -3.41
C LEU A 26 13.83 -9.46 -3.98
N ALA A 27 12.85 -8.70 -4.48
CA ALA A 27 13.06 -7.35 -4.99
C ALA A 27 13.55 -6.42 -3.88
N GLY A 28 12.94 -6.48 -2.69
CA GLY A 28 13.34 -5.71 -1.53
C GLY A 28 14.77 -6.03 -1.08
N ALA A 29 15.15 -7.32 -1.07
CA ALA A 29 16.51 -7.73 -0.74
C ALA A 29 17.52 -7.17 -1.74
N TRP A 30 17.20 -7.22 -3.04
CA TRP A 30 18.03 -6.64 -4.10
C TRP A 30 18.11 -5.10 -4.02
N LEU A 31 17.02 -4.44 -3.61
CA LEU A 31 16.95 -2.99 -3.43
C LEU A 31 17.62 -2.50 -2.14
N ALA A 32 17.88 -3.37 -1.16
CA ALA A 32 18.45 -3.00 0.13
C ALA A 32 19.82 -2.30 0.01
N ASP A 33 20.60 -2.66 -1.03
CA ASP A 33 21.90 -2.07 -1.33
C ASP A 33 21.85 -0.95 -2.40
N ARG A 34 20.64 -0.55 -2.85
CA ARG A 34 20.43 0.42 -3.94
C ARG A 34 19.56 1.62 -3.51
N PRO A 35 20.01 2.46 -2.56
CA PRO A 35 19.17 3.47 -1.92
C PRO A 35 18.63 4.57 -2.86
N ARG A 36 19.25 4.81 -4.03
CA ARG A 36 18.72 5.74 -5.03
C ARG A 36 17.51 5.15 -5.75
N ALA A 37 17.62 3.91 -6.22
CA ALA A 37 16.52 3.21 -6.88
C ALA A 37 15.33 3.00 -5.92
N THR A 38 15.61 2.60 -4.67
CA THR A 38 14.57 2.43 -3.64
C THR A 38 13.82 3.73 -3.36
N ARG A 39 14.52 4.88 -3.32
CA ARG A 39 13.89 6.20 -3.15
C ARG A 39 13.00 6.58 -4.34
N VAL A 40 13.45 6.34 -5.56
CA VAL A 40 12.65 6.62 -6.77
C VAL A 40 11.38 5.76 -6.79
N LEU A 41 11.51 4.45 -6.56
CA LEU A 41 10.37 3.54 -6.52
C LEU A 41 9.40 3.86 -5.37
N LEU A 42 9.93 4.26 -4.20
CA LEU A 42 9.11 4.73 -3.10
C LEU A 42 8.34 6.00 -3.48
N GLY A 43 9.01 6.98 -4.09
CA GLY A 43 8.38 8.19 -4.58
C GLY A 43 7.28 7.91 -5.60
N LEU A 44 7.53 7.00 -6.55
CA LEU A 44 6.52 6.56 -7.53
C LEU A 44 5.34 5.84 -6.86
N SER A 45 5.59 5.00 -5.85
CA SER A 45 4.53 4.30 -5.11
C SER A 45 3.67 5.28 -4.32
N ILE A 46 4.28 6.28 -3.66
CA ILE A 46 3.56 7.35 -2.96
C ILE A 46 2.75 8.19 -3.96
N ALA A 47 3.35 8.55 -5.10
CA ALA A 47 2.64 9.28 -6.15
C ALA A 47 1.44 8.49 -6.67
N ALA A 48 1.58 7.19 -6.87
CA ALA A 48 0.47 6.31 -7.26
C ALA A 48 -0.66 6.31 -6.22
N VAL A 49 -0.33 6.22 -4.93
CA VAL A 49 -1.33 6.34 -3.84
C VAL A 49 -2.05 7.68 -3.95
N LEU A 50 -1.33 8.80 -3.96
CA LEU A 50 -1.92 10.14 -3.98
C LEU A 50 -2.80 10.37 -5.22
N VAL A 51 -2.32 9.97 -6.40
CA VAL A 51 -3.08 10.11 -7.65
C VAL A 51 -4.34 9.26 -7.58
N LEU A 52 -4.25 8.00 -7.13
CA LEU A 52 -5.40 7.11 -7.11
C LEU A 52 -6.40 7.43 -6.00
N THR A 53 -5.98 8.03 -4.88
CA THR A 53 -6.86 8.45 -3.78
C THR A 53 -7.55 9.79 -4.07
N PHE A 54 -6.88 10.73 -4.74
CA PHE A 54 -7.44 12.04 -5.08
C PHE A 54 -7.96 12.15 -6.52
N ALA A 55 -7.89 11.07 -7.32
CA ALA A 55 -8.54 11.02 -8.63
C ALA A 55 -10.05 11.26 -8.46
N PRO A 56 -10.65 12.21 -9.21
CA PRO A 56 -12.07 12.51 -9.09
C PRO A 56 -12.92 11.28 -9.42
N ALA A 57 -13.83 10.94 -8.52
CA ALA A 57 -14.87 9.95 -8.76
C ALA A 57 -16.20 10.69 -9.01
N SER A 58 -16.98 10.22 -9.98
CA SER A 58 -18.31 10.78 -10.27
C SER A 58 -19.35 10.19 -9.31
N ARG A 59 -19.30 10.56 -8.03
CA ARG A 59 -20.32 10.22 -7.01
C ARG A 59 -20.72 11.50 -6.27
N GLU A 60 -22.04 11.71 -6.12
CA GLU A 60 -22.56 12.69 -5.16
C GLU A 60 -22.44 12.08 -3.76
N LEU A 61 -21.79 12.80 -2.84
CA LEU A 61 -21.50 12.31 -1.50
C LEU A 61 -21.83 13.37 -0.44
N GLU A 62 -22.29 12.89 0.70
CA GLU A 62 -22.54 13.71 1.88
C GLU A 62 -21.23 14.01 2.63
N ILE A 63 -21.22 15.13 3.36
CA ILE A 63 -20.10 15.54 4.22
C ILE A 63 -20.07 14.62 5.44
N GLY A 64 -18.99 13.85 5.62
CA GLY A 64 -18.80 13.00 6.79
C GLY A 64 -18.03 11.72 6.48
N CYS A 65 -17.79 10.92 7.53
CA CYS A 65 -17.15 9.62 7.43
C CYS A 65 -18.15 8.48 7.61
N SER A 66 -18.10 7.51 6.71
CA SER A 66 -18.70 6.20 6.93
C SER A 66 -17.89 5.46 8.00
N VAL A 67 -18.59 4.95 9.02
CA VAL A 67 -17.99 4.14 10.08
C VAL A 67 -18.41 2.68 9.86
N GLU A 68 -17.50 1.93 9.25
CA GLU A 68 -17.67 0.56 8.82
C GLU A 68 -16.41 -0.26 9.19
N TRP A 69 -16.57 -1.57 9.43
CA TRP A 69 -15.50 -2.46 9.88
C TRP A 69 -15.52 -3.79 9.13
N ASP A 70 -15.53 -3.70 7.81
CA ASP A 70 -15.47 -4.85 6.91
C ASP A 70 -14.02 -5.23 6.60
N LEU A 71 -13.72 -6.51 6.76
CA LEU A 71 -12.43 -7.04 6.32
C LEU A 71 -12.39 -7.15 4.78
N PRO A 72 -11.24 -6.84 4.14
CA PRO A 72 -11.06 -7.03 2.71
C PRO A 72 -11.29 -8.50 2.33
N ARG A 73 -12.39 -8.78 1.63
CA ARG A 73 -12.65 -10.12 1.06
C ARG A 73 -11.96 -10.24 -0.29
N LEU A 74 -11.51 -11.44 -0.63
CA LEU A 74 -11.01 -11.72 -1.99
C LEU A 74 -12.16 -11.43 -2.99
N GLY A 75 -11.92 -10.53 -3.94
CA GLY A 75 -12.95 -10.02 -4.87
C GLY A 75 -13.63 -8.71 -4.45
N ALA A 76 -13.42 -8.21 -3.22
CA ALA A 76 -13.77 -6.85 -2.82
C ALA A 76 -12.72 -5.88 -3.38
N VAL A 77 -12.90 -5.52 -4.66
CA VAL A 77 -11.94 -4.82 -5.49
C VAL A 77 -11.42 -3.53 -4.86
N GLU A 78 -12.29 -2.71 -4.30
CA GLU A 78 -11.94 -1.38 -3.77
C GLU A 78 -11.05 -1.51 -2.51
N LEU A 79 -11.49 -2.27 -1.51
CA LEU A 79 -10.72 -2.58 -0.30
C LEU A 79 -9.38 -3.28 -0.62
N MET A 80 -9.38 -4.21 -1.56
CA MET A 80 -8.16 -4.95 -1.93
C MET A 80 -7.16 -4.05 -2.66
N ALA A 81 -7.63 -3.09 -3.47
CA ALA A 81 -6.75 -2.11 -4.12
C ALA A 81 -6.00 -1.26 -3.09
N ASN A 82 -6.68 -0.83 -2.03
CA ASN A 82 -6.09 -0.07 -0.92
C ASN A 82 -4.98 -0.88 -0.20
N VAL A 83 -5.24 -2.16 0.10
CA VAL A 83 -4.21 -3.07 0.63
C VAL A 83 -3.00 -3.12 -0.31
N ILE A 84 -3.22 -3.39 -1.60
CA ILE A 84 -2.16 -3.57 -2.60
C ILE A 84 -1.33 -2.31 -2.78
N LEU A 85 -1.93 -1.11 -2.72
CA LEU A 85 -1.24 0.16 -2.91
C LEU A 85 -0.30 0.51 -1.74
N PHE A 86 -0.67 0.14 -0.51
CA PHE A 86 0.14 0.43 0.68
C PHE A 86 1.29 -0.55 0.90
N VAL A 87 1.17 -1.79 0.41
CA VAL A 87 2.25 -2.80 0.49
C VAL A 87 3.60 -2.30 -0.06
N PRO A 88 3.71 -1.82 -1.33
CA PRO A 88 4.99 -1.38 -1.88
C PRO A 88 5.54 -0.14 -1.16
N VAL A 89 4.68 0.77 -0.69
CA VAL A 89 5.11 1.94 0.08
C VAL A 89 5.83 1.51 1.35
N VAL A 90 5.22 0.64 2.17
CA VAL A 90 5.82 0.22 3.44
C VAL A 90 6.96 -0.77 3.23
N LEU A 91 6.90 -1.63 2.21
CA LEU A 91 8.01 -2.48 1.81
C LEU A 91 9.27 -1.64 1.52
N LEU A 92 9.15 -0.67 0.61
CA LEU A 92 10.28 0.14 0.16
C LEU A 92 10.76 1.10 1.25
N ALA A 93 9.85 1.76 1.96
CA ALA A 93 10.21 2.63 3.08
C ALA A 93 10.87 1.83 4.22
N GLY A 94 10.35 0.65 4.53
CA GLY A 94 10.90 -0.26 5.54
C GLY A 94 12.29 -0.74 5.19
N VAL A 95 12.54 -1.10 3.92
CA VAL A 95 13.88 -1.47 3.42
C VAL A 95 14.83 -0.26 3.45
N LEU A 96 14.40 0.89 2.97
CA LEU A 96 15.22 2.11 2.90
C LEU A 96 15.64 2.62 4.29
N THR A 97 14.71 2.63 5.24
CA THR A 97 14.93 3.13 6.60
C THR A 97 15.47 2.06 7.55
N ARG A 98 15.36 0.78 7.17
CA ARG A 98 15.57 -0.40 8.03
C ARG A 98 14.70 -0.41 9.29
N ARG A 99 13.54 0.27 9.26
CA ARG A 99 12.59 0.39 10.38
C ARG A 99 11.16 0.04 9.95
N PRO A 100 10.88 -1.21 9.53
CA PRO A 100 9.59 -1.58 8.95
C PRO A 100 8.39 -1.31 9.88
N ILE A 101 8.53 -1.58 11.18
CA ILE A 101 7.45 -1.36 12.16
C ILE A 101 7.09 0.13 12.28
N LEU A 102 8.10 1.01 12.32
CA LEU A 102 7.87 2.46 12.34
C LEU A 102 7.13 2.92 11.08
N MET A 103 7.45 2.32 9.93
CA MET A 103 6.79 2.67 8.67
C MET A 103 5.33 2.22 8.60
N VAL A 104 4.91 1.22 9.39
CA VAL A 104 3.48 0.92 9.58
C VAL A 104 2.76 2.09 10.22
N ALA A 105 3.31 2.63 11.33
CA ALA A 105 2.72 3.77 12.03
C ALA A 105 2.66 5.02 11.14
N VAL A 106 3.73 5.30 10.40
CA VAL A 106 3.77 6.41 9.44
C VAL A 106 2.72 6.23 8.34
N ALA A 107 2.60 5.04 7.76
CA ALA A 107 1.64 4.77 6.69
C ALA A 107 0.18 4.79 7.18
N SER A 108 -0.11 4.22 8.35
CA SER A 108 -1.45 4.28 8.95
C SER A 108 -1.84 5.71 9.29
N GLY A 109 -0.92 6.50 9.86
CA GLY A 109 -1.12 7.94 10.10
C GLY A 109 -1.33 8.74 8.81
N ALA A 110 -0.56 8.44 7.75
CA ALA A 110 -0.78 9.05 6.43
C ALA A 110 -2.14 8.67 5.84
N SER A 111 -2.61 7.44 6.05
CA SER A 111 -3.96 7.04 5.66
C SER A 111 -5.03 7.84 6.39
N VAL A 112 -4.91 8.04 7.70
CA VAL A 112 -5.84 8.91 8.45
C VAL A 112 -5.85 10.32 7.87
N LEU A 113 -4.69 10.87 7.51
CA LEU A 113 -4.62 12.19 6.89
C LEU A 113 -5.33 12.22 5.52
N ILE A 114 -5.17 11.18 4.70
CA ILE A 114 -5.88 11.06 3.41
C ILE A 114 -7.40 11.05 3.63
N GLU A 115 -7.88 10.24 4.57
CA GLU A 115 -9.30 10.18 4.94
C GLU A 115 -9.81 11.55 5.40
N LEU A 116 -9.08 12.24 6.28
CA LEU A 116 -9.45 13.58 6.76
C LEU A 116 -9.51 14.59 5.61
N VAL A 117 -8.55 14.56 4.67
CA VAL A 117 -8.61 15.44 3.49
C VAL A 117 -9.84 15.12 2.65
N GLN A 118 -10.16 13.85 2.42
CA GLN A 118 -11.35 13.43 1.67
C GLN A 118 -12.66 13.81 2.38
N ALA A 119 -12.68 13.82 3.72
CA ALA A 119 -13.83 14.26 4.52
C ALA A 119 -14.23 15.71 4.24
N PHE A 120 -13.25 16.59 4.03
CA PHE A 120 -13.45 18.03 3.82
C PHE A 120 -13.42 18.44 2.34
N ALA A 121 -12.70 17.71 1.50
CA ALA A 121 -12.56 17.98 0.09
C ALA A 121 -13.48 17.08 -0.75
N THR A 122 -14.79 17.21 -0.55
CA THR A 122 -15.82 16.42 -1.26
C THR A 122 -15.81 16.63 -2.78
N VAL A 123 -15.08 17.64 -3.29
CA VAL A 123 -14.84 17.89 -4.72
C VAL A 123 -14.23 16.69 -5.45
N PHE A 124 -13.59 15.77 -4.72
CA PHE A 124 -13.04 14.53 -5.28
C PHE A 124 -14.09 13.43 -5.49
N GLY A 125 -15.34 13.65 -5.07
CA GLY A 125 -16.40 12.65 -5.12
C GLY A 125 -16.06 11.39 -4.33
N ARG A 126 -15.32 11.57 -3.23
CA ARG A 126 -15.03 10.55 -2.21
C ARG A 126 -15.38 11.06 -0.82
N SER A 127 -15.86 10.16 0.03
CA SER A 127 -16.14 10.37 1.45
C SER A 127 -15.13 9.54 2.24
N CYS A 128 -14.80 9.97 3.45
CA CYS A 128 -13.95 9.15 4.30
C CYS A 128 -14.65 7.86 4.73
N SER A 129 -13.87 6.82 4.95
CA SER A 129 -14.31 5.53 5.45
C SER A 129 -13.27 4.88 6.37
N THR A 130 -13.73 4.36 7.51
CA THR A 130 -12.87 3.54 8.37
C THR A 130 -12.46 2.22 7.69
N ASN A 131 -13.22 1.74 6.71
CA ASN A 131 -12.86 0.60 5.87
C ASN A 131 -11.60 0.86 5.03
N ASP A 132 -11.47 2.05 4.46
CA ASP A 132 -10.31 2.43 3.66
C ASP A 132 -9.06 2.58 4.54
N TRP A 133 -9.19 3.21 5.71
CA TRP A 133 -8.12 3.24 6.71
C TRP A 133 -7.68 1.84 7.16
N LEU A 134 -8.63 0.94 7.43
CA LEU A 134 -8.34 -0.44 7.82
C LEU A 134 -7.59 -1.17 6.70
N ALA A 135 -8.08 -1.10 5.46
CA ALA A 135 -7.45 -1.74 4.30
C ALA A 135 -6.02 -1.23 4.06
N ASN A 136 -5.81 0.08 4.10
CA ASN A 136 -4.48 0.69 3.98
C ASN A 136 -3.55 0.23 5.10
N THR A 137 -4.05 0.14 6.33
CA THR A 137 -3.27 -0.33 7.50
C THR A 137 -2.92 -1.82 7.38
N LEU A 138 -3.81 -2.66 6.86
CA LEU A 138 -3.51 -4.07 6.55
C LEU A 138 -2.44 -4.19 5.45
N GLY A 139 -2.53 -3.37 4.41
CA GLY A 139 -1.49 -3.27 3.38
C GLY A 139 -0.13 -2.86 3.96
N ALA A 140 -0.13 -1.89 4.88
CA ALA A 140 1.06 -1.44 5.59
C ALA A 140 1.68 -2.56 6.43
N LEU A 141 0.87 -3.31 7.20
CA LEU A 141 1.33 -4.45 7.98
C LEU A 141 1.97 -5.52 7.08
N LEU A 142 1.32 -5.87 5.97
CA LEU A 142 1.88 -6.82 5.01
C LEU A 142 3.19 -6.31 4.40
N GLY A 143 3.25 -5.04 3.98
CA GLY A 143 4.46 -4.41 3.48
C GLY A 143 5.62 -4.46 4.48
N ALA A 144 5.34 -4.26 5.77
CA ALA A 144 6.34 -4.38 6.83
C ALA A 144 6.84 -5.81 7.02
N VAL A 145 5.97 -6.82 6.99
CA VAL A 145 6.36 -8.24 7.02
C VAL A 145 7.28 -8.56 5.84
N LEU A 146 6.92 -8.11 4.63
CA LEU A 146 7.75 -8.31 3.44
C LEU A 146 9.09 -7.56 3.52
N ALA A 147 9.13 -6.37 4.12
CA ALA A 147 10.38 -5.63 4.36
C ALA A 147 11.30 -6.36 5.36
N VAL A 148 10.74 -6.93 6.42
CA VAL A 148 11.50 -7.76 7.37
C VAL A 148 12.11 -8.95 6.64
N ALA A 149 11.30 -9.67 5.83
CA ALA A 149 11.78 -10.78 5.02
C ALA A 149 12.89 -10.34 4.05
N ALA A 150 12.69 -9.25 3.30
CA ALA A 150 13.67 -8.68 2.39
C ALA A 150 15.01 -8.37 3.07
N LEU A 151 14.98 -7.71 4.23
CA LEU A 151 16.19 -7.37 4.98
C LEU A 151 16.89 -8.62 5.53
N TRP A 152 16.14 -9.66 5.92
CA TRP A 152 16.70 -10.94 6.32
C TRP A 152 17.39 -11.66 5.14
N LEU A 153 16.75 -11.71 3.97
CA LEU A 153 17.33 -12.29 2.76
C LEU A 153 18.62 -11.56 2.35
N ALA A 154 18.61 -10.22 2.36
CA ALA A 154 19.78 -9.41 1.99
C ALA A 154 21.00 -9.74 2.87
N ARG A 155 20.80 -9.87 4.19
CA ARG A 155 21.86 -10.25 5.14
C ARG A 155 22.40 -11.65 4.85
N SER A 156 21.52 -12.61 4.56
CA SER A 156 21.90 -13.98 4.22
C SER A 156 22.76 -14.07 2.95
N PHE A 157 22.44 -13.28 1.93
CA PHE A 157 23.24 -13.24 0.70
C PHE A 157 24.63 -12.62 0.93
N GLN A 158 24.71 -11.53 1.70
CA GLN A 158 25.98 -10.90 2.04
C GLN A 158 26.89 -11.82 2.88
N ALA A 159 26.30 -12.59 3.81
CA ALA A 159 27.06 -13.56 4.61
C ALA A 159 27.64 -14.70 3.75
N ARG A 160 26.95 -15.10 2.68
CA ARG A 160 27.41 -16.17 1.77
C ARG A 160 28.54 -15.71 0.85
N ILE A 161 28.54 -14.45 0.40
CA ILE A 161 29.60 -13.89 -0.46
C ILE A 161 30.93 -13.69 0.29
N ARG A 162 30.89 -13.52 1.62
CA ARG A 162 32.07 -13.28 2.46
C ARG A 162 32.77 -14.56 2.96
N ARG A 163 32.24 -15.75 2.66
CA ARG A 163 32.86 -17.06 2.97
C ARG A 163 33.50 -17.62 1.72
#